data_AF-A0A1Q7R9S6-F1
#
_entry.id   AF-A0A1Q7R9S6-F1
#
_cell.length_a   1.000
_cell.length_b   1.000
_cell.length_c   1.000
_cell.angle_alpha   90.00
_cell.angle_beta   90.00
_cell.angle_gamma   90.00
#
_symmetry.space_group_name_H-M   'P 1'
#
loop_
_entity.id
_entity.type
_entity.pdbx_description
1 polymer ?
#
loop_
_entity_poly.entity_id
_entity_poly.type
_entity_poly.pdbx_seq_one_letter_code
_entity_poly.pdbx_strand_id
1 'polypeptide(L)'
;MGTMTSIRGRRVHRLLMREFSRFDHVLPAVAEDGTPALLALAEDGSAAVCRTDGRGAVVAVAEWARLEGATVTMSYDLTRDSLPIVSWTIWHPSFVRVAGALTISGTDRAHTDHSRITDVLRRLGG
;
A
#
# COMPACT_ATOMS: atom_id res chain seq x y z
N MET A 1 -28.99 -6.62 -10.26
CA MET A 1 -28.10 -7.03 -11.36
C MET A 1 -26.75 -7.36 -10.74
N GLY A 2 -26.52 -8.64 -10.44
CA GLY A 2 -25.38 -9.08 -9.65
C GLY A 2 -24.09 -8.78 -10.38
N THR A 3 -23.35 -7.77 -9.91
CA THR A 3 -22.01 -7.47 -10.40
C THR A 3 -21.17 -8.70 -10.13
N MET A 4 -20.87 -9.49 -11.18
CA MET A 4 -19.90 -10.57 -11.09
C MET A 4 -18.61 -9.96 -10.58
N THR A 5 -18.32 -10.11 -9.28
CA THR A 5 -17.06 -9.66 -8.69
C THR A 5 -15.96 -10.39 -9.43
N SER A 6 -15.20 -9.66 -10.26
CA SER A 6 -14.10 -10.23 -11.03
C SER A 6 -13.13 -10.93 -10.07
N ILE A 7 -12.45 -11.99 -10.52
CA ILE A 7 -11.42 -12.68 -9.71
C ILE A 7 -10.43 -11.65 -9.14
N ARG A 8 -10.07 -10.64 -9.94
CA ARG A 8 -9.22 -9.52 -9.53
C ARG A 8 -9.87 -8.63 -8.46
N GLY A 9 -11.15 -8.30 -8.59
CA GLY A 9 -11.91 -7.56 -7.56
C GLY A 9 -11.97 -8.30 -6.23
N ARG A 10 -12.17 -9.63 -6.25
CA ARG A 10 -12.09 -10.45 -5.02
C ARG A 10 -10.70 -10.47 -4.41
N ARG A 11 -9.66 -10.51 -5.25
CA ARG A 11 -8.25 -10.44 -4.81
C ARG A 11 -7.92 -9.09 -4.18
N VAL A 12 -8.37 -7.99 -4.77
CA VAL A 12 -8.26 -6.64 -4.20
C VAL A 12 -8.99 -6.56 -2.86
N HIS A 13 -10.21 -7.08 -2.77
CA HIS A 13 -10.95 -7.12 -1.51
C HIS A 13 -10.19 -7.89 -0.42
N ARG A 14 -9.65 -9.08 -0.73
CA ARG A 14 -8.81 -9.85 0.21
C ARG A 14 -7.56 -9.08 0.63
N LEU A 15 -6.90 -8.40 -0.31
CA LEU A 15 -5.74 -7.57 -0.02
C LEU A 15 -6.09 -6.46 0.96
N LEU A 16 -7.17 -5.74 0.71
CA LEU A 16 -7.63 -4.65 1.56
C LEU A 16 -7.98 -5.15 2.95
N MET A 17 -8.70 -6.27 3.06
CA MET A 17 -9.01 -6.88 4.36
C MET A 17 -7.74 -7.30 5.12
N ARG A 18 -6.64 -7.64 4.42
CA ARG A 18 -5.35 -7.95 5.04
C ARG A 18 -4.62 -6.68 5.48
N GLU A 19 -4.36 -5.78 4.55
CA GLU A 19 -3.50 -4.60 4.78
C GLU A 19 -4.19 -3.53 5.62
N PHE A 20 -5.51 -3.37 5.47
CA PHE A 20 -6.26 -2.31 6.16
C PHE A 20 -6.82 -2.77 7.52
N SER A 21 -6.60 -4.04 7.90
CA SER A 21 -7.11 -4.62 9.17
C SER A 21 -6.64 -3.90 10.43
N ARG A 22 -5.51 -3.18 10.35
CA ARG A 22 -4.92 -2.43 11.47
C ARG A 22 -5.37 -0.97 11.57
N PHE A 23 -6.21 -0.51 10.65
CA PHE A 23 -6.70 0.87 10.62
C PHE A 23 -8.12 0.91 11.16
N ASP A 24 -8.43 1.95 11.92
CA ASP A 24 -9.69 2.10 12.65
C ASP A 24 -10.83 2.54 11.73
N HIS A 25 -10.50 3.33 10.70
CA HIS A 25 -11.47 3.87 9.76
C HIS A 25 -11.03 3.65 8.32
N VAL A 26 -11.95 3.19 7.47
CA VAL A 26 -11.74 3.05 6.03
C VAL A 26 -12.85 3.80 5.30
N LEU A 27 -12.46 4.75 4.47
CA LEU A 27 -13.34 5.66 3.74
C LEU A 27 -13.17 5.47 2.23
N PRO A 28 -14.26 5.46 1.44
CA PRO A 28 -14.17 5.58 0.00
C PRO A 28 -13.67 6.97 -0.39
N ALA A 29 -12.78 7.02 -1.37
CA ALA A 29 -12.18 8.24 -1.90
C ALA A 29 -12.12 8.16 -3.43
N VAL A 30 -11.77 9.29 -4.06
CA VAL A 30 -11.55 9.39 -5.50
C VAL A 30 -10.21 10.08 -5.70
N ALA A 31 -9.34 9.48 -6.51
CA ALA A 31 -8.06 10.07 -6.88
C ALA A 31 -8.25 11.26 -7.83
N GLU A 32 -7.23 12.09 -7.99
CA GLU A 32 -7.27 13.28 -8.88
C GLU A 32 -7.67 12.92 -10.32
N ASP A 33 -7.25 11.74 -10.80
CA ASP A 33 -7.58 11.22 -12.13
C ASP A 33 -8.99 10.59 -12.23
N GLY A 34 -9.81 10.67 -11.17
CA GLY A 34 -11.14 10.09 -11.10
C GLY A 34 -11.18 8.61 -10.75
N THR A 35 -10.03 7.95 -10.56
CA THR A 35 -9.99 6.53 -10.20
C THR A 35 -10.51 6.32 -8.77
N PRO A 36 -11.37 5.32 -8.52
CA PRO A 36 -11.77 4.97 -7.16
C PRO A 36 -10.57 4.63 -6.27
N ALA A 37 -10.64 5.06 -5.02
CA ALA A 37 -9.64 4.80 -4.01
C ALA A 37 -10.28 4.51 -2.66
N LEU A 38 -9.47 3.97 -1.75
CA LEU A 38 -9.80 3.83 -0.34
C LEU A 38 -8.74 4.54 0.49
N LEU A 39 -9.17 5.31 1.49
CA LEU A 39 -8.34 5.93 2.50
C LEU A 39 -8.57 5.22 3.83
N ALA A 40 -7.52 4.68 4.42
CA ALA A 40 -7.51 4.08 5.75
C ALA A 40 -6.78 5.00 6.73
N LEU A 41 -7.33 5.15 7.93
CA LEU A 41 -6.83 6.04 8.99
C LEU A 41 -6.76 5.26 10.30
N ALA A 42 -5.67 5.45 11.04
CA ALA A 42 -5.48 4.91 12.36
C ALA A 42 -5.42 6.03 13.42
N GLU A 43 -5.81 5.74 14.65
CA GLU A 43 -5.76 6.68 15.78
C GLU A 43 -4.35 7.18 16.08
N ASP A 44 -3.32 6.39 15.74
CA ASP A 44 -1.92 6.76 15.91
C ASP A 44 -1.39 7.75 14.86
N GLY A 45 -2.27 8.27 14.00
CA GLY A 45 -1.95 9.22 12.94
C GLY A 45 -1.46 8.57 11.65
N SER A 46 -1.30 7.25 11.61
CA SER A 46 -0.95 6.55 10.37
C SER A 46 -2.10 6.58 9.38
N ALA A 47 -1.78 6.68 8.09
CA ALA A 47 -2.76 6.62 7.01
C ALA A 47 -2.29 5.68 5.91
N ALA A 48 -3.22 5.09 5.17
CA ALA A 48 -2.92 4.37 3.94
C ALA A 48 -3.95 4.66 2.85
N VAL A 49 -3.50 4.64 1.59
CA VAL A 49 -4.34 4.83 0.41
C VAL A 49 -4.13 3.67 -0.55
N CYS A 50 -5.23 3.14 -1.07
CA CYS A 50 -5.22 2.15 -2.13
C CYS A 50 -6.08 2.67 -3.29
N ARG A 51 -5.44 3.00 -4.42
CA ARG A 51 -6.13 3.40 -5.66
C ARG A 51 -6.34 2.16 -6.51
N THR A 52 -7.60 1.83 -6.83
CA THR A 52 -7.92 0.65 -7.63
C THR A 52 -9.34 0.69 -8.18
N ASP A 53 -9.48 0.30 -9.45
CA ASP A 53 -10.75 0.03 -10.11
C ASP A 53 -11.08 -1.48 -10.14
N GLY A 54 -10.23 -2.31 -9.53
CA GLY A 54 -10.34 -3.77 -9.51
C GLY A 54 -10.03 -4.49 -10.83
N ARG A 55 -9.52 -3.80 -11.85
CA ARG A 55 -9.29 -4.37 -13.20
C ARG A 55 -7.82 -4.58 -13.55
N GLY A 56 -6.91 -3.83 -12.94
CA GLY A 56 -5.45 -3.91 -13.15
C GLY A 56 -4.80 -5.23 -12.74
N ALA A 57 -3.61 -5.51 -13.30
CA ALA A 57 -2.78 -6.67 -12.93
C ALA A 57 -1.99 -6.45 -11.63
N VAL A 58 -1.76 -5.18 -11.27
CA VAL A 58 -1.06 -4.75 -10.07
C VAL A 58 -1.94 -3.76 -9.32
N VAL A 59 -1.88 -3.78 -8.00
CA VAL A 59 -2.46 -2.75 -7.13
C VAL A 59 -1.41 -2.25 -6.16
N ALA A 60 -1.44 -0.96 -5.86
CA ALA A 60 -0.52 -0.34 -4.93
C ALA A 60 -1.26 0.15 -3.67
N VAL A 61 -0.63 -0.06 -2.51
CA VAL A 61 -1.03 0.49 -1.22
C VAL A 61 0.08 1.43 -0.76
N ALA A 62 -0.22 2.73 -0.70
CA ALA A 62 0.67 3.74 -0.13
C ALA A 62 0.34 3.94 1.34
N GLU A 63 1.34 3.95 2.21
CA GLU A 63 1.21 4.17 3.64
C GLU A 63 2.08 5.35 4.06
N TRP A 64 1.52 6.22 4.89
CA TRP A 64 2.25 7.25 5.60
C TRP A 64 2.57 6.73 7.00
N ALA A 65 3.86 6.52 7.24
CA ALA A 65 4.36 6.20 8.56
C ALA A 65 4.38 7.46 9.43
N ARG A 66 4.51 7.29 10.75
CA ARG A 66 4.72 8.41 11.69
C ARG A 66 5.91 9.30 11.33
N LEU A 67 6.88 8.77 10.58
CA LEU A 67 8.00 9.55 10.09
C LEU A 67 7.47 10.63 9.15
N GLU A 68 7.53 11.88 9.60
CA GLU A 68 6.96 13.02 8.90
C GLU A 68 7.50 13.11 7.46
N GLY A 69 6.58 13.12 6.50
CA GLY A 69 6.91 13.15 5.08
C GLY A 69 7.42 11.82 4.51
N ALA A 70 7.38 10.70 5.23
CA ALA A 70 7.67 9.39 4.64
C ALA A 70 6.41 8.76 4.04
N THR A 71 6.54 8.24 2.82
CA THR A 71 5.52 7.38 2.19
C THR A 71 6.16 6.08 1.76
N VAL A 72 5.54 4.96 2.13
CA VAL A 72 5.90 3.62 1.69
C VAL A 72 4.80 3.08 0.78
N THR A 73 5.11 2.84 -0.49
CA THR A 73 4.15 2.31 -1.46
C THR A 73 4.48 0.87 -1.79
N MET A 74 3.57 -0.05 -1.50
CA MET A 74 3.71 -1.48 -1.79
C MET A 74 2.88 -1.85 -3.02
N SER A 75 3.47 -2.58 -3.96
CA SER A 75 2.78 -3.06 -5.17
C SER A 75 2.59 -4.57 -5.12
N TYR A 76 1.38 -5.03 -5.39
CA TYR A 76 0.99 -6.45 -5.31
C TYR A 76 0.52 -6.99 -6.66
N ASP A 77 0.93 -8.23 -6.98
CA ASP A 77 0.48 -8.94 -8.18
C ASP A 77 -0.93 -9.55 -7.96
N LEU A 78 -1.93 -8.96 -8.61
CA LEU A 78 -3.32 -9.44 -8.59
C LEU A 78 -3.55 -10.64 -9.52
N THR A 79 -2.57 -11.06 -10.32
CA THR A 79 -2.65 -12.24 -11.18
C THR A 79 -2.37 -13.53 -10.41
N ARG A 80 -1.74 -13.43 -9.23
CA ARG A 80 -1.42 -14.56 -8.34
C ARG A 80 -2.33 -14.59 -7.13
N ASP A 81 -2.72 -15.78 -6.68
CA ASP A 81 -3.63 -15.91 -5.54
C ASP A 81 -3.01 -15.55 -4.19
N SER A 82 -1.70 -15.75 -4.04
CA SER A 82 -0.94 -15.36 -2.85
C SER A 82 -0.75 -13.84 -2.72
N LEU A 83 -1.03 -13.08 -3.77
CA LEU A 83 -0.84 -11.62 -3.83
C LEU A 83 0.56 -11.22 -3.36
N PRO A 84 1.62 -11.71 -4.03
CA PRO A 84 2.98 -11.37 -3.64
C PRO A 84 3.25 -9.90 -3.91
N ILE A 85 4.09 -9.31 -3.06
CA ILE A 85 4.67 -7.99 -3.31
C ILE A 85 5.60 -8.13 -4.51
N VAL A 86 5.41 -7.31 -5.54
CA VAL A 86 6.30 -7.26 -6.73
C VAL A 86 7.36 -6.18 -6.60
N SER A 87 7.04 -5.12 -5.88
CA SER A 87 7.97 -4.04 -5.55
C SER A 87 7.40 -3.21 -4.43
N TRP A 88 8.26 -2.42 -3.81
CA TRP A 88 7.84 -1.35 -2.93
C TRP A 88 8.80 -0.17 -3.04
N THR A 89 8.27 1.02 -2.80
CA THR A 89 8.98 2.28 -2.96
C THR A 89 8.90 3.06 -1.67
N ILE A 90 10.05 3.57 -1.21
CA ILE A 90 10.13 4.45 -0.05
C ILE A 90 10.45 5.85 -0.56
N TRP A 91 9.59 6.79 -0.23
CA TRP A 91 9.81 8.22 -0.43
C TRP A 91 9.97 8.90 0.91
N HIS A 92 10.95 9.79 1.02
CA HIS A 92 11.17 10.65 2.17
C HIS A 92 12.01 11.87 1.71
N PRO A 93 11.74 13.10 2.20
CA PRO A 93 12.49 14.29 1.81
C PRO A 93 14.01 14.14 1.93
N SER A 94 14.50 13.45 2.96
CA SER A 94 15.95 13.22 3.13
C SER A 94 16.56 12.28 2.09
N PHE A 95 15.79 11.32 1.56
CA PHE A 95 16.27 10.44 0.49
C PHE A 95 16.27 11.16 -0.86
N VAL A 96 15.29 12.03 -1.10
CA VAL A 96 15.20 12.82 -2.33
C VAL A 96 16.50 13.61 -2.59
N ARG A 97 17.11 14.14 -1.53
CA ARG A 97 18.36 14.92 -1.64
C ARG A 97 19.59 14.09 -2.04
N VAL A 98 19.54 12.76 -1.93
CA VAL A 98 20.70 11.88 -2.14
C VAL A 98 20.47 10.90 -3.28
N ALA A 99 19.31 10.24 -3.31
CA ALA A 99 19.03 9.11 -4.20
C ALA A 99 17.62 9.13 -4.82
N GLY A 100 16.77 10.11 -4.48
CA GLY A 100 15.37 10.10 -4.93
C GLY A 100 14.51 9.13 -4.12
N ALA A 101 13.45 8.62 -4.75
CA ALA A 101 12.65 7.53 -4.19
C ALA A 101 13.41 6.20 -4.34
N LEU A 102 13.47 5.42 -3.26
CA LEU A 102 14.16 4.13 -3.26
C LEU A 102 13.17 3.02 -3.61
N THR A 103 13.41 2.26 -4.67
CA THR A 103 12.56 1.13 -5.06
C THR A 103 13.30 -0.18 -4.80
N ILE A 104 12.60 -1.13 -4.18
CA ILE A 104 13.10 -2.44 -3.80
C ILE A 104 12.24 -3.49 -4.50
N SER A 105 12.88 -4.39 -5.25
CA SER A 105 12.21 -5.48 -5.95
C SER A 105 11.66 -6.51 -4.97
N GLY A 106 10.39 -6.89 -5.13
CA GLY A 106 9.73 -7.88 -4.28
C GLY A 106 10.23 -9.31 -4.48
N THR A 107 10.97 -9.57 -5.58
CA THR A 107 11.64 -10.86 -5.84
C THR A 107 12.87 -11.08 -4.95
N ASP A 108 13.45 -10.02 -4.39
CA ASP A 108 14.73 -10.11 -3.70
C ASP A 108 14.58 -10.50 -2.22
N ARG A 109 13.41 -10.27 -1.58
CA ARG A 109 13.17 -10.53 -0.15
C ARG A 109 11.70 -10.79 0.22
N ALA A 110 11.48 -11.73 1.13
CA ALA A 110 10.17 -12.15 1.64
C ALA A 110 9.45 -11.04 2.44
N HIS A 111 8.13 -11.19 2.60
CA HIS A 111 7.25 -10.33 3.39
C HIS A 111 7.82 -9.92 4.77
N THR A 112 8.66 -10.77 5.36
CA THR A 112 9.35 -10.56 6.65
C THR A 112 10.33 -9.38 6.68
N ASP A 113 11.06 -9.13 5.60
CA ASP A 113 12.02 -8.01 5.55
C ASP A 113 11.31 -6.67 5.36
N HIS A 114 10.13 -6.68 4.73
CA HIS A 114 9.24 -5.53 4.65
C HIS A 114 8.72 -5.16 6.04
N SER A 115 8.11 -6.09 6.79
CA SER A 115 7.59 -5.79 8.14
C SER A 115 8.67 -5.17 9.02
N ARG A 116 9.90 -5.69 8.97
CA ARG A 116 11.04 -5.13 9.71
C ARG A 116 11.38 -3.70 9.29
N ILE A 117 11.45 -3.40 8.00
CA ILE A 117 11.82 -2.05 7.55
C ILE A 117 10.67 -1.06 7.77
N THR A 118 9.42 -1.46 7.54
CA THR A 118 8.26 -0.63 7.84
C THR A 118 8.17 -0.35 9.34
N ASP A 119 8.42 -1.34 10.20
CA ASP A 119 8.49 -1.13 11.65
C ASP A 119 9.65 -0.20 12.04
N VAL A 120 10.81 -0.31 11.40
CA VAL A 120 11.93 0.62 11.60
C VAL A 120 11.56 2.03 11.17
N LEU A 121 10.97 2.20 9.99
CA LEU A 121 10.53 3.51 9.48
C LEU A 121 9.44 4.12 10.35
N ARG A 122 8.49 3.31 10.86
CA ARG A 122 7.49 3.75 11.83
C ARG A 122 8.14 4.20 13.14
N ARG A 123 9.10 3.44 13.68
CA ARG A 123 9.81 3.79 14.93
C ARG A 123 10.68 5.03 14.80
N LEU A 124 11.20 5.32 13.61
CA LEU A 124 11.99 6.54 13.38
C LEU A 124 11.14 7.82 13.40
N GLY A 125 9.80 7.70 13.35
CA GLY A 125 8.86 8.81 13.39
C GLY A 125 8.41 9.27 14.78
N GLY A 126 8.76 8.56 15.86
CA GLY A 126 8.32 8.88 17.23
C GLY A 126 7.41 7.82 17.86
#